data_AF-A0A5J4V5S2-F1
#
_entry.id   AF-A0A5J4V5S2-F1
#
_cell.length_a   1.000
_cell.length_b   1.000
_cell.length_c   1.000
_cell.angle_alpha   90.00
_cell.angle_beta   90.00
_cell.angle_gamma   90.00
#
_symmetry.space_group_name_H-M   'P 1'
#
loop_
_entity.id
_entity.type
_entity.pdbx_description
1 polymer ?
#
loop_
_entity_poly.entity_id
_entity_poly.type
_entity_poly.pdbx_seq_one_letter_code
_entity_poly.pdbx_strand_id
1 'polypeptide(L)'
;MKIFIVSLLAVVLADPIVDKINSNPKSTWHARDYPPEIINTAKVRAMCGTKVSEGGEPAPLDRNDLPVEFDSRERWPGKLQPIRDQGHCGSCWAHAVAETAEHRLSIQGCDVGRISPQDLVSCDLIDFGCNGGSPIFSWEWAHFMGLATEDCIPYVSGDGQVPTCPKECVNGSDIHRIKANKVGYVDSHKLQQNLLEFGPFELAFMVYEDFMTYATGVYQHLEGILLGGHAVVLIGWGVHNDIPYWIVQNSWGEDWGEDV
;
A
#
# COMPACT_ATOMS: atom_id res chain seq x y z
N MET A 1 47.42 19.11 20.69
CA MET A 1 47.15 17.69 20.36
C MET A 1 46.07 17.20 21.30
N LYS A 2 44.83 17.01 20.82
CA LYS A 2 43.74 16.49 21.65
C LYS A 2 43.67 14.98 21.47
N ILE A 3 43.96 14.24 22.55
CA ILE A 3 43.83 12.79 22.59
C ILE A 3 42.49 12.50 23.27
N PHE A 4 41.65 11.69 22.61
CA PHE A 4 40.44 11.13 23.21
C PHE A 4 40.66 9.63 23.41
N ILE A 5 40.33 9.16 24.61
CA ILE A 5 40.29 7.73 24.96
C ILE A 5 38.83 7.33 24.92
N VAL A 6 38.49 6.37 24.05
CA VAL A 6 37.15 5.79 23.95
C VAL A 6 37.23 4.37 24.49
N SER A 7 36.29 4.01 25.37
CA SER A 7 36.02 2.62 25.69
C SER A 7 35.44 1.96 24.44
N LEU A 8 36.23 1.14 23.75
CA LEU A 8 35.72 0.18 22.78
C LEU A 8 34.93 -0.87 23.58
N LEU A 9 33.68 -0.54 23.93
CA LEU A 9 32.69 -1.60 24.04
C LEU A 9 32.68 -2.24 22.66
N ALA A 10 33.11 -3.50 22.58
CA ALA A 10 32.74 -4.36 21.48
C ALA A 10 31.20 -4.35 21.45
N VAL A 11 30.63 -3.45 20.65
CA VAL A 11 29.26 -3.58 20.22
C VAL A 11 29.28 -4.92 19.51
N VAL A 12 28.74 -5.95 20.17
CA VAL A 12 28.23 -7.11 19.45
C VAL A 12 27.26 -6.49 18.47
N LEU A 13 27.71 -6.27 17.23
CA LEU A 13 26.86 -5.79 16.17
C LEU A 13 25.79 -6.85 16.10
N ALA A 14 24.58 -6.52 16.55
CA ALA A 14 23.45 -7.41 16.40
C ALA A 14 23.41 -7.81 14.92
N ASP A 15 23.23 -9.11 14.64
CA ASP A 15 23.19 -9.58 13.27
C ASP A 15 22.19 -8.72 12.48
N PRO A 16 22.57 -8.23 11.27
CA PRO A 16 21.67 -7.50 10.41
C PRO A 16 20.32 -8.24 10.29
N ILE A 17 19.22 -7.49 10.27
CA ILE A 17 17.89 -8.08 10.21
C ILE A 17 17.76 -9.04 9.02
N VAL A 18 18.38 -8.71 7.89
CA VAL A 18 18.48 -9.55 6.68
C VAL A 18 19.09 -10.92 6.99
N ASP A 19 20.20 -10.96 7.71
CA ASP A 19 20.87 -12.22 8.07
C ASP A 19 20.02 -13.07 9.02
N LYS A 20 19.33 -12.43 9.97
CA LYS A 20 18.39 -13.11 10.88
C LYS A 20 17.22 -13.73 10.14
N ILE A 21 16.60 -13.00 9.21
CA ILE A 21 15.50 -13.52 8.40
C ILE A 21 15.98 -14.69 7.53
N ASN A 22 17.08 -14.51 6.79
CA ASN A 22 17.56 -15.48 5.81
C ASN A 22 18.14 -16.75 6.44
N SER A 23 18.60 -16.69 7.69
CA SER A 23 19.05 -17.86 8.45
C SER A 23 17.95 -18.53 9.27
N ASN A 24 16.75 -17.92 9.38
CA ASN A 24 15.66 -18.48 10.17
C ASN A 24 15.01 -19.66 9.42
N PRO A 25 15.02 -20.88 10.00
CA PRO A 25 14.46 -22.07 9.35
C PRO A 25 12.93 -22.03 9.22
N LYS A 26 12.25 -21.07 9.87
CA LYS A 26 10.82 -20.83 9.72
C LYS A 26 10.49 -19.75 8.68
N SER A 27 11.49 -19.07 8.12
CA SER A 27 11.23 -18.02 7.14
C SER A 27 10.62 -18.62 5.87
N THR A 28 9.56 -17.99 5.39
CA THR A 28 8.86 -18.32 4.14
C THR A 28 9.14 -17.30 3.04
N TRP A 29 10.07 -16.38 3.30
CA TRP A 29 10.45 -15.28 2.42
C TRP A 29 11.94 -14.98 2.53
N HIS A 30 12.47 -14.26 1.54
CA HIS A 30 13.85 -13.84 1.48
C HIS A 30 13.95 -12.33 1.70
N ALA A 31 14.88 -11.92 2.56
CA ALA A 31 15.21 -10.53 2.82
C ALA A 31 16.42 -10.10 2.00
N ARG A 32 16.43 -8.83 1.56
CA ARG A 32 17.61 -8.17 0.98
C ARG A 32 17.80 -6.78 1.57
N ASP A 33 19.05 -6.32 1.54
CA ASP A 33 19.35 -4.92 1.77
C ASP A 33 19.03 -4.11 0.53
N TYR A 34 18.39 -2.96 0.75
CA TYR A 34 18.13 -1.98 -0.27
C TYR A 34 19.03 -0.75 -0.07
N PRO A 35 19.46 -0.10 -1.17
CA PRO A 35 20.04 1.23 -1.09
C PRO A 35 19.12 2.21 -0.34
N PRO A 36 19.65 3.09 0.53
CA PRO A 36 18.84 4.02 1.34
C PRO A 36 17.95 4.98 0.54
N GLU A 37 18.29 5.23 -0.73
CA GLU A 37 17.49 5.98 -1.70
C GLU A 37 16.19 5.27 -2.09
N ILE A 38 16.19 3.94 -2.11
CA ILE A 38 14.98 3.14 -2.38
C ILE A 38 14.14 3.11 -1.11
N ILE A 39 14.70 2.67 0.01
CA ILE A 39 13.98 2.53 1.27
C ILE A 39 14.89 2.68 2.48
N ASN A 40 14.42 3.43 3.47
CA ASN A 40 15.05 3.57 4.78
C ASN A 40 13.97 3.82 5.84
N THR A 41 14.32 3.70 7.13
CA THR A 41 13.32 3.74 8.21
C THR A 41 12.57 5.08 8.27
N ALA A 42 13.23 6.19 7.95
CA ALA A 42 12.58 7.50 7.92
C ALA A 42 11.57 7.60 6.77
N LYS A 43 11.94 7.13 5.57
CA LYS A 43 11.04 7.05 4.42
C LYS A 43 9.83 6.16 4.74
N VAL A 44 10.04 4.96 5.30
CA VAL A 44 8.94 4.03 5.61
C VAL A 44 7.99 4.59 6.66
N ARG A 45 8.50 5.20 7.74
CA ARG A 45 7.64 5.88 8.71
C ARG A 45 6.82 7.00 8.08
N ALA A 46 7.41 7.73 7.13
CA ALA A 46 6.68 8.75 6.39
C ALA A 46 5.64 8.11 5.45
N MET A 47 5.89 6.92 4.89
CA MET A 47 4.95 6.21 4.00
C MET A 47 3.82 5.47 4.75
N CYS A 48 4.03 5.09 6.01
CA CYS A 48 3.02 4.46 6.87
C CYS A 48 1.98 5.48 7.38
N GLY A 49 1.08 5.89 6.50
CA GLY A 49 0.06 6.90 6.77
C GLY A 49 -1.34 6.36 7.11
N THR A 50 -1.54 5.06 7.26
CA THR A 50 -2.89 4.51 7.51
C THR A 50 -3.11 4.23 8.98
N LYS A 51 -4.22 4.71 9.55
CA LYS A 51 -4.63 4.35 10.91
C LYS A 51 -5.24 2.94 10.91
N VAL A 52 -4.50 1.97 11.43
CA VAL A 52 -4.90 0.57 11.56
C VAL A 52 -4.91 0.19 13.04
N SER A 53 -5.93 -0.55 13.48
CA SER A 53 -5.95 -1.12 14.83
C SER A 53 -5.06 -2.36 14.90
N GLU A 54 -4.22 -2.46 15.93
CA GLU A 54 -3.48 -3.67 16.23
C GLU A 54 -4.43 -4.81 16.67
N GLY A 55 -4.11 -6.06 16.29
CA GLY A 55 -4.76 -7.26 16.84
C GLY A 55 -5.89 -7.89 16.02
N GLY A 56 -5.77 -7.97 14.70
CA GLY A 56 -6.66 -8.78 13.84
C GLY A 56 -6.13 -10.19 13.62
N GLU A 57 -7.04 -11.18 13.52
CA GLU A 57 -6.70 -12.51 13.00
C GLU A 57 -6.36 -12.42 11.50
N PRO A 58 -5.38 -13.20 11.00
CA PRO A 58 -5.12 -13.29 9.58
C PRO A 58 -6.39 -13.67 8.81
N ALA A 59 -6.70 -12.96 7.72
CA ALA A 59 -7.84 -13.30 6.89
C ALA A 59 -7.62 -14.68 6.23
N PRO A 60 -8.41 -15.71 6.56
CA PRO A 60 -8.20 -17.05 6.05
C PRO A 60 -8.64 -17.14 4.58
N LEU A 61 -7.97 -18.00 3.81
CA LEU A 61 -8.49 -18.42 2.51
C LEU A 61 -9.59 -19.47 2.71
N ASP A 62 -10.76 -19.23 2.11
CA ASP A 62 -11.77 -20.24 1.85
C ASP A 62 -11.26 -21.18 0.76
N ARG A 63 -11.21 -22.48 1.10
CA ARG A 63 -10.68 -23.57 0.27
C ARG A 63 -11.77 -24.53 -0.24
N ASN A 64 -13.03 -24.29 0.12
CA ASN A 64 -14.08 -25.28 -0.16
C ASN A 64 -14.71 -25.10 -1.55
N ASP A 65 -14.96 -23.85 -1.98
CA ASP A 65 -15.74 -23.55 -3.19
C ASP A 65 -15.11 -22.48 -4.11
N LEU A 66 -13.86 -22.07 -3.85
CA LEU A 66 -13.17 -21.02 -4.60
C LEU A 66 -11.89 -21.54 -5.28
N PRO A 67 -11.41 -20.89 -6.36
CA PRO A 67 -10.11 -21.23 -6.96
C PRO A 67 -8.99 -21.22 -5.92
N VAL A 68 -8.07 -22.17 -6.02
CA VAL A 68 -6.89 -22.26 -5.14
C VAL A 68 -6.01 -21.02 -5.28
N GLU A 69 -5.91 -20.50 -6.51
CA GLU A 69 -5.15 -19.31 -6.85
C GLU A 69 -6.00 -18.40 -7.73
N PHE A 70 -5.76 -17.11 -7.62
CA PHE A 70 -6.40 -16.10 -8.43
C PHE A 70 -5.52 -14.87 -8.52
N ASP A 71 -5.42 -14.33 -9.73
CA ASP A 71 -4.71 -13.09 -10.01
C ASP A 71 -5.59 -12.17 -10.87
N SER A 72 -5.87 -10.98 -10.37
CA SER A 72 -6.64 -9.97 -11.10
C SER A 72 -6.00 -9.59 -12.44
N ARG A 73 -4.66 -9.64 -12.54
CA ARG A 73 -3.92 -9.33 -13.77
C ARG A 73 -4.18 -10.37 -14.86
N GLU A 74 -4.29 -11.64 -14.49
CA GLU A 74 -4.62 -12.72 -15.41
C GLU A 74 -6.11 -12.72 -15.76
N ARG A 75 -6.96 -12.45 -14.76
CA ARG A 75 -8.42 -12.41 -14.94
C ARG A 75 -8.86 -11.27 -15.84
N TRP A 76 -8.22 -10.11 -15.70
CA TRP A 76 -8.51 -8.88 -16.44
C TRP A 76 -7.22 -8.28 -17.03
N PRO A 77 -6.66 -8.88 -18.10
CA PRO A 77 -5.40 -8.43 -18.69
C PRO A 77 -5.47 -6.97 -19.15
N GLY A 78 -4.47 -6.18 -18.73
CA GLY A 78 -4.34 -4.76 -19.08
C GLY A 78 -5.36 -3.84 -18.42
N LYS A 79 -6.08 -4.31 -17.39
CA LYS A 79 -7.06 -3.49 -16.64
C LYS A 79 -6.53 -2.95 -15.32
N LEU A 80 -5.46 -3.54 -14.79
CA LEU A 80 -4.74 -3.01 -13.64
C LEU A 80 -3.67 -2.03 -14.12
N GLN A 81 -3.49 -0.96 -13.36
CA GLN A 81 -2.54 0.11 -13.69
C GLN A 81 -1.19 -0.16 -13.03
N PRO A 82 -0.08 0.41 -13.54
CA PRO A 82 1.23 0.26 -12.94
C PRO A 82 1.32 0.77 -11.50
N ILE A 83 2.30 0.22 -10.77
CA ILE A 83 2.64 0.60 -9.39
C ILE A 83 2.89 2.10 -9.28
N ARG A 84 2.47 2.70 -8.17
CA ARG A 84 2.73 4.10 -7.82
C ARG A 84 3.88 4.20 -6.80
N ASP A 85 4.42 5.41 -6.68
CA ASP A 85 5.31 5.79 -5.58
C ASP A 85 4.69 6.98 -4.83
N GLN A 86 4.36 6.78 -3.55
CA GLN A 86 3.87 7.83 -2.64
C GLN A 86 5.00 8.71 -2.07
N GLY A 87 6.27 8.40 -2.37
CA GLY A 87 7.44 9.15 -1.95
C GLY A 87 7.59 9.26 -0.43
N HIS A 88 7.76 10.48 0.08
CA HIS A 88 7.95 10.79 1.50
C HIS A 88 6.66 11.27 2.18
N CYS A 89 5.50 10.89 1.64
CA CYS A 89 4.20 11.34 2.13
C CYS A 89 3.37 10.16 2.63
N GLY A 90 2.76 10.28 3.81
CA GLY A 90 1.88 9.26 4.41
C GLY A 90 0.52 9.22 3.73
N SER A 91 0.51 9.03 2.42
CA SER A 91 -0.66 9.09 1.55
C SER A 91 -1.09 7.73 1.01
N CYS A 92 -0.57 6.62 1.56
CA CYS A 92 -0.97 5.26 1.19
C CYS A 92 -2.48 5.03 1.22
N TRP A 93 -3.18 5.65 2.17
CA TRP A 93 -4.65 5.65 2.25
C TRP A 93 -5.30 6.23 1.00
N ALA A 94 -4.78 7.35 0.47
CA ALA A 94 -5.29 8.00 -0.74
C ALA A 94 -4.91 7.22 -2.00
N HIS A 95 -3.68 6.68 -2.04
CA HIS A 95 -3.21 5.82 -3.13
C HIS A 95 -4.06 4.56 -3.26
N ALA A 96 -4.33 3.85 -2.15
CA ALA A 96 -5.11 2.62 -2.19
C ALA A 96 -6.56 2.86 -2.64
N VAL A 97 -7.18 3.98 -2.26
CA VAL A 97 -8.51 4.39 -2.76
C VAL A 97 -8.45 4.68 -4.27
N ALA A 98 -7.49 5.49 -4.71
CA ALA A 98 -7.35 5.87 -6.13
C ALA A 98 -7.08 4.65 -7.03
N GLU A 99 -6.13 3.80 -6.65
CA GLU A 99 -5.76 2.56 -7.35
C GLU A 99 -6.93 1.56 -7.38
N THR A 100 -7.64 1.40 -6.27
CA THR A 100 -8.87 0.58 -6.26
C THR A 100 -9.91 1.10 -7.23
N ALA A 101 -10.17 2.42 -7.21
CA ALA A 101 -11.18 3.04 -8.05
C ALA A 101 -10.83 2.92 -9.54
N GLU A 102 -9.60 3.25 -9.93
CA GLU A 102 -9.16 3.16 -11.34
C GLU A 102 -9.17 1.71 -11.87
N HIS A 103 -8.74 0.73 -11.07
CA HIS A 103 -8.80 -0.69 -11.44
C HIS A 103 -10.24 -1.14 -11.68
N ARG A 104 -11.15 -0.84 -10.73
CA ARG A 104 -12.55 -1.24 -10.84
C ARG A 104 -13.26 -0.55 -12.01
N LEU A 105 -12.98 0.73 -12.25
CA LEU A 105 -13.51 1.47 -13.40
C LEU A 105 -13.04 0.85 -14.72
N SER A 106 -11.75 0.52 -14.85
CA SER A 106 -11.22 -0.10 -16.07
C SER A 106 -11.78 -1.52 -16.30
N ILE A 107 -11.93 -2.33 -15.25
CA ILE A 107 -12.57 -3.66 -15.28
C ILE A 107 -14.02 -3.57 -15.76
N GLN A 108 -14.76 -2.55 -15.34
CA GLN A 108 -16.16 -2.31 -15.74
C GLN A 108 -16.31 -1.73 -17.15
N GLY A 109 -15.21 -1.40 -17.84
CA GLY A 109 -15.25 -0.76 -19.15
C GLY A 109 -15.51 0.76 -19.11
N CYS A 110 -15.41 1.37 -17.93
CA CYS A 110 -15.54 2.80 -17.69
C CYS A 110 -14.17 3.44 -17.47
N ASP A 111 -13.18 3.07 -18.29
CA ASP A 111 -11.80 3.53 -18.12
C ASP A 111 -11.71 5.05 -18.34
N VAL A 112 -11.29 5.75 -17.29
CA VAL A 112 -11.09 7.21 -17.26
C VAL A 112 -9.61 7.57 -17.07
N GLY A 113 -8.71 6.59 -17.24
CA GLY A 113 -7.32 6.71 -16.87
C GLY A 113 -7.10 6.63 -15.36
N ARG A 114 -6.03 7.28 -14.92
CA ARG A 114 -5.55 7.28 -13.53
C ARG A 114 -6.42 8.19 -12.66
N ILE A 115 -6.79 7.71 -11.48
CA ILE A 115 -7.49 8.51 -10.45
C ILE A 115 -6.46 9.23 -9.59
N SER A 116 -6.75 10.47 -9.21
CA SER A 116 -5.81 11.31 -8.46
C SER A 116 -5.82 10.97 -6.96
N PRO A 117 -4.72 10.43 -6.40
CA PRO A 117 -4.55 10.40 -4.95
C PRO A 117 -4.37 11.82 -4.39
N GLN A 118 -3.89 12.78 -5.19
CA GLN A 118 -3.69 14.17 -4.77
C GLN A 118 -5.00 14.89 -4.44
N ASP A 119 -6.09 14.56 -5.14
CA ASP A 119 -7.42 15.10 -4.84
C ASP A 119 -7.80 14.79 -3.39
N LEU A 120 -7.64 13.54 -2.95
CA LEU A 120 -7.83 13.15 -1.55
C LEU A 120 -6.82 13.85 -0.62
N VAL A 121 -5.52 13.79 -0.94
CA VAL A 121 -4.46 14.35 -0.07
C VAL A 121 -4.63 15.84 0.20
N SER A 122 -5.10 16.62 -0.79
CA SER A 122 -5.26 18.07 -0.66
C SER A 122 -6.68 18.53 -0.30
N CYS A 123 -7.71 17.78 -0.67
CA CYS A 123 -9.11 18.23 -0.58
C CYS A 123 -9.96 17.46 0.44
N ASP A 124 -9.50 16.32 0.94
CA ASP A 124 -10.12 15.70 2.11
C ASP A 124 -9.84 16.56 3.35
N LEU A 125 -10.91 17.03 3.99
CA LEU A 125 -10.85 17.90 5.17
C LEU A 125 -10.95 17.12 6.49
N ILE A 126 -11.15 15.80 6.41
CA ILE A 126 -11.28 14.90 7.57
C ILE A 126 -9.92 14.26 7.87
N ASP A 127 -9.23 13.81 6.83
CA ASP A 127 -7.90 13.22 6.93
C ASP A 127 -6.77 14.27 6.91
N PHE A 128 -5.52 13.85 7.12
CA PHE A 128 -4.41 14.75 7.45
C PHE A 128 -3.33 14.81 6.35
N GLY A 129 -3.71 14.59 5.09
CA GLY A 129 -2.79 14.60 3.95
C GLY A 129 -1.63 13.63 4.15
N CYS A 130 -0.39 14.13 4.07
CA CYS A 130 0.82 13.33 4.31
C CYS A 130 1.02 12.87 5.76
N ASN A 131 0.24 13.35 6.73
CA ASN A 131 0.30 12.88 8.11
C ASN A 131 -0.69 11.73 8.39
N GLY A 132 -1.30 11.20 7.33
CA GLY A 132 -2.11 9.99 7.38
C GLY A 132 -3.61 10.20 7.30
N GLY A 133 -4.30 9.09 7.08
CA GLY A 133 -5.74 9.05 6.85
C GLY A 133 -6.39 7.76 7.33
N SER A 134 -7.72 7.76 7.31
CA SER A 134 -8.55 6.63 7.70
C SER A 134 -9.27 6.06 6.48
N PRO A 135 -9.05 4.78 6.12
CA PRO A 135 -9.64 4.19 4.91
C PRO A 135 -11.15 4.42 4.80
N ILE A 136 -11.89 4.31 5.91
CA ILE A 136 -13.34 4.50 5.88
C ILE A 136 -13.75 5.94 5.56
N PHE A 137 -13.05 6.94 6.11
CA PHE A 137 -13.35 8.34 5.83
C PHE A 137 -12.96 8.71 4.40
N SER A 138 -11.85 8.16 3.89
CA SER A 138 -11.42 8.35 2.52
C SER A 138 -12.41 7.77 1.50
N TRP A 139 -12.98 6.58 1.78
CA TRP A 139 -14.05 6.01 0.97
C TRP A 139 -15.39 6.76 1.11
N GLU A 140 -15.73 7.23 2.31
CA GLU A 140 -16.90 8.10 2.49
C GLU A 140 -16.75 9.41 1.71
N TRP A 141 -15.55 10.01 1.68
CA TRP A 141 -15.25 11.17 0.85
C TRP A 141 -15.42 10.84 -0.63
N ALA A 142 -14.89 9.70 -1.10
CA ALA A 142 -15.09 9.23 -2.47
C ALA A 142 -16.58 8.98 -2.80
N HIS A 143 -17.41 8.60 -1.83
CA HIS A 143 -18.84 8.45 -2.00
C HIS A 143 -19.57 9.81 -2.12
N PHE A 144 -19.27 10.75 -1.22
CA PHE A 144 -19.99 12.03 -1.15
C PHE A 144 -19.46 13.09 -2.11
N MET A 145 -18.15 13.19 -2.26
CA MET A 145 -17.47 14.21 -3.07
C MET A 145 -17.05 13.66 -4.43
N GLY A 146 -16.63 12.38 -4.48
CA GLY A 146 -16.11 11.73 -5.68
C GLY A 146 -14.64 12.02 -5.93
N LEU A 147 -14.00 11.29 -6.85
CA LEU A 147 -12.57 11.35 -7.10
C LEU A 147 -12.28 11.99 -8.47
N ALA A 148 -11.35 12.94 -8.53
CA ALA A 148 -10.85 13.51 -9.79
C ALA A 148 -9.79 12.60 -10.44
N THR A 149 -9.53 12.83 -11.73
CA THR A 149 -8.45 12.13 -12.47
C THR A 149 -7.09 12.76 -12.20
N GLU A 150 -6.03 11.97 -12.37
CA GLU A 150 -4.63 12.40 -12.28
C GLU A 150 -4.32 13.50 -13.31
N ASP A 151 -4.87 13.39 -14.52
CA ASP A 151 -4.72 14.41 -15.58
C ASP A 151 -5.26 15.79 -15.16
N CYS A 152 -6.28 15.80 -14.28
CA CYS A 152 -6.84 17.03 -13.73
C CYS A 152 -6.01 17.52 -12.52
N ILE A 153 -5.72 16.63 -11.57
CA ILE A 153 -4.98 16.93 -10.34
C ILE A 153 -3.80 15.96 -10.21
N PRO A 154 -2.61 16.29 -10.72
CA PRO A 154 -1.44 15.42 -10.64
C PRO A 154 -0.91 15.27 -9.22
N TYR A 155 -0.33 14.11 -8.91
CA TYR A 155 0.36 13.88 -7.65
C TYR A 155 1.65 14.69 -7.52
N VAL A 156 1.70 15.54 -6.49
CA VAL A 156 2.82 16.44 -6.22
C VAL A 156 3.28 16.37 -4.76
N SER A 157 2.62 15.57 -3.92
CA SER A 157 2.94 15.48 -2.49
C SER A 157 4.07 14.51 -2.17
N GLY A 158 4.72 13.89 -3.16
CA GLY A 158 5.76 12.88 -2.96
C GLY A 158 7.00 13.37 -2.21
N ASP A 159 7.17 14.68 -2.01
CA ASP A 159 8.22 15.27 -1.17
C ASP A 159 7.77 15.49 0.30
N GLY A 160 6.55 15.08 0.64
CA GLY A 160 5.93 15.25 1.95
C GLY A 160 5.19 16.58 2.14
N GLN A 161 5.17 17.48 1.14
CA GLN A 161 4.42 18.73 1.21
C GLN A 161 3.01 18.56 0.65
N VAL A 162 2.02 19.07 1.38
CA VAL A 162 0.62 19.05 0.95
C VAL A 162 0.23 20.43 0.41
N PRO A 163 0.03 20.59 -0.91
CA PRO A 163 -0.48 21.85 -1.44
C PRO A 163 -1.95 22.03 -1.07
N THR A 164 -2.43 23.27 -1.15
CA THR A 164 -3.85 23.58 -0.98
C THR A 164 -4.71 22.88 -2.04
N CYS A 165 -5.91 22.43 -1.66
CA CYS A 165 -6.91 21.92 -2.60
C CYS A 165 -7.08 22.88 -3.80
N PRO A 166 -6.85 22.42 -5.04
CA PRO A 166 -7.01 23.27 -6.22
C PRO A 166 -8.48 23.57 -6.48
N LYS A 167 -8.74 24.68 -7.18
CA LYS A 167 -10.09 25.09 -7.59
C LYS A 167 -10.46 24.64 -8.99
N GLU A 168 -9.46 24.36 -9.82
CA GLU A 168 -9.55 23.97 -11.22
C GLU A 168 -8.47 22.93 -11.53
N CYS A 169 -8.64 22.18 -12.62
CA CYS A 169 -7.62 21.27 -13.13
C CYS A 169 -6.36 22.04 -13.56
N VAL A 170 -5.23 21.34 -13.69
CA VAL A 170 -3.96 21.94 -14.15
C VAL A 170 -4.02 22.59 -15.55
N ASN A 171 -5.01 22.22 -16.36
CA ASN A 171 -5.26 22.80 -17.68
C ASN A 171 -6.26 23.99 -17.65
N GLY A 172 -6.74 24.39 -16.47
CA GLY A 172 -7.71 25.47 -16.26
C GLY A 172 -9.19 25.08 -16.43
N SER A 173 -9.52 23.80 -16.63
CA SER A 173 -10.92 23.35 -16.68
C SER A 173 -11.52 23.12 -15.29
N ASP A 174 -12.84 23.04 -15.20
CA ASP A 174 -13.53 22.64 -13.97
C ASP A 174 -13.13 21.22 -13.53
N ILE A 175 -13.07 21.01 -12.22
CA ILE A 175 -12.79 19.70 -11.64
C ILE A 175 -14.03 18.81 -11.73
N HIS A 176 -13.92 17.71 -12.46
CA HIS A 176 -14.95 16.67 -12.52
C HIS A 176 -14.58 15.49 -11.61
N ARG A 177 -15.51 15.08 -10.75
CA ARG A 177 -15.33 14.00 -9.78
C ARG A 177 -16.28 12.84 -10.02
N ILE A 178 -15.76 11.62 -9.94
CA ILE A 178 -16.51 10.37 -10.11
C ILE A 178 -16.81 9.79 -8.73
N LYS A 179 -18.09 9.64 -8.41
CA LYS A 179 -18.52 9.19 -7.08
C LYS A 179 -18.54 7.67 -6.97
N ALA A 180 -18.04 7.16 -5.84
CA ALA A 180 -18.25 5.77 -5.48
C ALA A 180 -19.73 5.55 -5.13
N ASN A 181 -20.39 4.57 -5.75
CA ASN A 181 -21.82 4.35 -5.51
C ASN A 181 -22.11 3.73 -4.13
N LYS A 182 -21.28 2.79 -3.70
CA LYS A 182 -21.40 2.09 -2.41
C LYS A 182 -20.01 1.87 -1.82
N VAL A 183 -19.88 2.14 -0.53
CA VAL A 183 -18.65 1.95 0.24
C VAL A 183 -18.94 1.20 1.53
N GLY A 184 -17.93 0.52 2.08
CA GLY A 184 -18.03 -0.21 3.32
C GLY A 184 -16.95 -1.29 3.45
N TYR A 185 -16.84 -1.85 4.66
CA TYR A 185 -15.89 -2.92 4.96
C TYR A 185 -16.29 -4.24 4.31
N VAL A 186 -15.28 -5.01 3.91
CA VAL A 186 -15.42 -6.41 3.48
C VAL A 186 -15.12 -7.31 4.67
N ASP A 187 -16.01 -8.29 4.91
CA ASP A 187 -15.80 -9.32 5.91
C ASP A 187 -14.56 -10.17 5.58
N SER A 188 -13.73 -10.48 6.57
CA SER A 188 -12.46 -11.21 6.38
C SER A 188 -12.64 -12.61 5.78
N HIS A 189 -13.81 -13.23 5.93
CA HIS A 189 -14.14 -14.52 5.30
C HIS A 189 -14.69 -14.37 3.88
N LYS A 190 -14.87 -13.15 3.39
CA LYS A 190 -15.45 -12.85 2.06
C LYS A 190 -14.49 -12.10 1.14
N LEU A 191 -13.22 -11.96 1.51
CA LEU A 191 -12.24 -11.23 0.70
C LEU A 191 -12.10 -11.85 -0.71
N GLN A 192 -11.95 -13.17 -0.82
CA GLN A 192 -11.86 -13.85 -2.14
C GLN A 192 -13.14 -13.67 -2.96
N GLN A 193 -14.31 -13.84 -2.35
CA GLN A 193 -15.60 -13.64 -3.04
C GLN A 193 -15.75 -12.20 -3.54
N ASN A 194 -15.40 -11.22 -2.70
CA ASN A 194 -15.45 -9.81 -3.08
C ASN A 194 -14.50 -9.51 -4.25
N LEU A 195 -13.28 -10.05 -4.20
CA LEU A 195 -12.28 -9.87 -5.24
C LEU A 195 -12.74 -10.49 -6.57
N LEU A 196 -13.34 -11.69 -6.56
CA LEU A 196 -13.87 -12.35 -7.75
C LEU A 196 -15.02 -11.57 -8.39
N GLU A 197 -15.92 -11.03 -7.57
CA GLU A 197 -17.15 -10.37 -8.04
C GLU A 197 -16.90 -8.93 -8.48
N PHE A 198 -16.06 -8.19 -7.74
CA PHE A 198 -15.94 -6.74 -7.89
C PHE A 198 -14.54 -6.27 -8.29
N GLY A 199 -13.55 -7.16 -8.33
CA GLY A 199 -12.16 -6.81 -8.61
C GLY A 199 -11.41 -6.21 -7.42
N PRO A 200 -10.19 -5.70 -7.64
CA PRO A 200 -9.26 -5.25 -6.61
C PRO A 200 -9.87 -4.30 -5.59
N PHE A 201 -9.41 -4.33 -4.34
CA PHE A 201 -9.85 -3.40 -3.30
C PHE A 201 -8.80 -3.14 -2.23
N GLU A 202 -8.94 -2.01 -1.54
CA GLU A 202 -8.03 -1.60 -0.47
C GLU A 202 -8.04 -2.58 0.71
N LEU A 203 -6.84 -2.88 1.19
CA LEU A 203 -6.56 -3.49 2.49
C LEU A 203 -5.57 -2.60 3.25
N ALA A 204 -5.49 -2.80 4.56
CA ALA A 204 -4.44 -2.19 5.36
C ALA A 204 -3.85 -3.21 6.35
N PHE A 205 -2.56 -3.07 6.64
CA PHE A 205 -1.84 -3.94 7.55
C PHE A 205 -0.76 -3.17 8.32
N MET A 206 -0.21 -3.82 9.35
CA MET A 206 0.88 -3.26 10.15
C MET A 206 2.22 -3.57 9.51
N VAL A 207 3.04 -2.53 9.33
CA VAL A 207 4.40 -2.62 8.77
C VAL A 207 5.41 -2.64 9.92
N TYR A 208 6.34 -3.58 9.85
CA TYR A 208 7.47 -3.75 10.77
C TYR A 208 8.79 -3.52 10.04
N GLU A 209 9.89 -3.35 10.78
CA GLU A 209 11.22 -3.10 10.19
C GLU A 209 11.68 -4.20 9.24
N ASP A 210 11.37 -5.47 9.53
CA ASP A 210 11.72 -6.59 8.65
C ASP A 210 11.02 -6.52 7.29
N PHE A 211 9.76 -6.08 7.23
CA PHE A 211 9.03 -5.90 5.98
C PHE A 211 9.79 -5.00 4.99
N MET A 212 10.50 -3.98 5.47
CA MET A 212 11.28 -3.08 4.60
C MET A 212 12.31 -3.83 3.75
N THR A 213 12.77 -4.99 4.23
CA THR A 213 13.77 -5.82 3.57
C THR A 213 13.17 -6.91 2.68
N TYR A 214 11.84 -7.01 2.57
CA TYR A 214 11.16 -7.99 1.74
C TYR A 214 11.71 -7.98 0.31
N ALA A 215 12.15 -9.15 -0.17
CA ALA A 215 12.60 -9.34 -1.55
C ALA A 215 11.67 -10.26 -2.32
N THR A 216 11.39 -11.45 -1.78
CA THR A 216 10.59 -12.48 -2.47
C THR A 216 9.92 -13.44 -1.48
N GLY A 217 8.86 -14.13 -1.91
CA GLY A 217 8.22 -15.23 -1.16
C GLY A 217 6.98 -14.80 -0.38
N VAL A 218 6.62 -15.52 0.70
CA VAL A 218 5.43 -15.18 1.49
C VAL A 218 5.86 -14.48 2.77
N TYR A 219 5.73 -13.14 2.80
CA TYR A 219 6.09 -12.35 3.97
C TYR A 219 5.32 -12.79 5.23
N GLN A 220 6.07 -12.96 6.32
CA GLN A 220 5.56 -13.13 7.68
C GLN A 220 6.48 -12.37 8.61
N HIS A 221 5.92 -11.56 9.51
CA HIS A 221 6.72 -10.82 10.49
C HIS A 221 7.46 -11.79 11.43
N LEU A 222 8.76 -11.57 11.57
CA LEU A 222 9.67 -12.36 12.40
C LEU A 222 10.52 -11.48 13.33
N GLU A 223 10.88 -10.26 12.91
CA GLU A 223 11.86 -9.42 13.61
C GLU A 223 11.52 -7.93 13.50
N GLY A 224 12.09 -7.12 14.39
CA GLY A 224 12.05 -5.66 14.29
C GLY A 224 10.81 -5.02 14.91
N ILE A 225 10.85 -3.68 15.03
CA ILE A 225 9.78 -2.92 15.67
C ILE A 225 8.68 -2.53 14.70
N LEU A 226 7.50 -2.27 15.24
CA LEU A 226 6.39 -1.70 14.50
C LEU A 226 6.73 -0.29 13.99
N LEU A 227 6.46 -0.03 12.71
CA LEU A 227 6.69 1.26 12.06
C LEU A 227 5.40 2.05 11.80
N GLY A 228 4.27 1.35 11.60
CA GLY A 228 2.96 1.99 11.45
C GLY A 228 1.98 1.14 10.65
N GLY A 229 0.80 1.70 10.39
CA GLY A 229 -0.19 1.10 9.50
C GLY A 229 -0.01 1.60 8.06
N HIS A 230 -0.26 0.73 7.11
CA HIS A 230 -0.07 1.03 5.68
C HIS A 230 -1.21 0.40 4.86
N ALA A 231 -1.71 1.13 3.87
CA ALA A 231 -2.76 0.68 2.97
C ALA A 231 -2.18 0.25 1.60
N VAL A 232 -2.73 -0.83 1.06
CA VAL A 232 -2.34 -1.48 -0.20
C VAL A 232 -3.58 -1.95 -0.93
N VAL A 233 -3.44 -2.41 -2.16
CA VAL A 233 -4.58 -2.97 -2.94
C VAL A 233 -4.47 -4.48 -3.02
N LEU A 234 -5.48 -5.21 -2.56
CA LEU A 234 -5.60 -6.65 -2.77
C LEU A 234 -5.92 -6.96 -4.23
N ILE A 235 -5.08 -7.76 -4.88
CA ILE A 235 -5.24 -8.13 -6.29
C ILE A 235 -5.30 -9.64 -6.53
N GLY A 236 -4.98 -10.47 -5.54
CA GLY A 236 -5.01 -11.92 -5.72
C GLY A 236 -4.76 -12.73 -4.47
N TRP A 237 -4.71 -14.05 -4.62
CA TRP A 237 -4.31 -15.00 -3.59
C TRP A 237 -3.72 -16.26 -4.22
N GLY A 238 -3.02 -17.05 -3.42
CA GLY A 238 -2.57 -18.36 -3.83
C GLY A 238 -2.05 -19.21 -2.68
N VAL A 239 -1.40 -20.33 -3.02
CA VAL A 239 -0.80 -21.22 -2.04
C VAL A 239 0.59 -21.63 -2.53
N HIS A 240 1.63 -21.26 -1.79
CA HIS A 240 3.01 -21.65 -2.09
C HIS A 240 3.54 -22.57 -0.99
N ASN A 241 3.92 -23.81 -1.32
CA ASN A 241 4.37 -24.81 -0.35
C ASN A 241 3.42 -24.96 0.86
N ASP A 242 2.12 -25.15 0.58
CA ASP A 242 1.02 -25.22 1.56
C ASP A 242 0.75 -23.94 2.38
N ILE A 243 1.51 -22.87 2.15
CA ILE A 243 1.35 -21.58 2.81
C ILE A 243 0.38 -20.71 1.99
N PRO A 244 -0.81 -20.39 2.53
CA PRO A 244 -1.72 -19.46 1.86
C PRO A 244 -1.15 -18.04 1.89
N TYR A 245 -1.29 -17.31 0.78
CA TYR A 245 -0.85 -15.92 0.68
C TYR A 245 -1.86 -15.05 -0.06
N TRP A 246 -1.76 -13.75 0.17
CA TRP A 246 -2.46 -12.70 -0.57
C TRP A 246 -1.47 -11.99 -1.49
N ILE A 247 -1.92 -11.65 -2.69
CA ILE A 247 -1.17 -10.80 -3.61
C ILE A 247 -1.68 -9.38 -3.42
N VAL A 248 -0.77 -8.48 -3.06
CA VAL A 248 -1.08 -7.06 -2.84
C VAL A 248 -0.20 -6.18 -3.70
N GLN A 249 -0.78 -5.12 -4.26
CA GLN A 249 -0.06 -4.06 -4.95
C GLN A 249 0.31 -2.98 -3.93
N ASN A 250 1.62 -2.68 -3.86
CA ASN A 250 2.18 -1.67 -2.97
C ASN A 250 2.26 -0.29 -3.67
N SER A 251 2.59 0.76 -2.91
CA SER A 251 2.71 2.15 -3.38
C SER A 251 4.09 2.76 -3.12
N TRP A 252 5.15 1.95 -3.12
CA TRP A 252 6.54 2.35 -2.80
C TRP A 252 7.48 2.37 -4.02
N GLY A 253 6.90 2.41 -5.23
CA GLY A 253 7.66 2.33 -6.49
C GLY A 253 8.02 0.89 -6.89
N GLU A 254 8.52 0.73 -8.11
CA GLU A 254 8.84 -0.56 -8.72
C GLU A 254 10.18 -1.14 -8.23
N ASP A 255 11.06 -0.32 -7.66
CA ASP A 255 12.39 -0.76 -7.20
C ASP A 255 12.36 -1.55 -5.86
N TRP A 256 11.19 -1.68 -5.24
CA TRP A 256 11.00 -2.36 -3.95
C TRP A 256 10.14 -3.62 -4.10
N GLY A 257 10.54 -4.70 -3.44
CA GLY A 257 9.82 -5.98 -3.42
C GLY A 257 10.00 -6.80 -4.70
N GLU A 258 8.93 -7.48 -5.10
CA GLU A 258 8.84 -8.27 -6.33
C GLU A 258 8.18 -7.45 -7.43
N ASP A 259 8.72 -7.56 -8.66
CA ASP A 259 8.05 -7.05 -9.85
C ASP A 259 6.73 -7.82 -10.07
N VAL A 260 5.63 -7.09 -10.24
CA VAL A 260 4.31 -7.62 -10.60
C VAL A 260 3.87 -7.15 -11.99
#